data_AF-A0A159Z2R4-F1
#
_entry.id   AF-A0A159Z2R4-F1
#
_cell.length_a   1.000
_cell.length_b   1.000
_cell.length_c   1.000
_cell.angle_alpha   90.00
_cell.angle_beta   90.00
_cell.angle_gamma   90.00
#
_symmetry.space_group_name_H-M   'P 1'
#
loop_
_entity.id
_entity.type
_entity.pdbx_description
1 polymer ?
#
loop_
_entity_poly.entity_id
_entity_poly.type
_entity_poly.pdbx_seq_one_letter_code
_entity_poly.pdbx_strand_id
1 'polypeptide(L)'
;MTRASRMTWALLVPLVLVAGCDQMAGLSELASGGMTTKAATVPMVAADFDARVEAGAPLMIANLQERNALTTFALVAERGADRTWRTRDNVTMTTRGGLMTGTRALAGDLMSADVAESQALVLSGRPGLAVRIHRYLDGQNGIEIDSYVCEISLRGTENLTFEGVPIRAEVIAETCTNPGNDFENFYWVSGGTVVQSRQWVGPEVGAIAMRGVIR
;
A
#
# COMPACT_ATOMS: atom_id res chain seq x y z
N MET A 1 -65.02 -74.07 5.47
CA MET A 1 -64.18 -75.00 4.69
C MET A 1 -62.87 -74.28 4.37
N THR A 2 -61.87 -74.37 5.25
CA THR A 2 -60.67 -75.22 5.09
C THR A 2 -59.85 -74.89 3.85
N ARG A 3 -58.70 -74.21 3.99
CA ARG A 3 -57.38 -74.87 4.12
C ARG A 3 -56.28 -73.83 4.28
N ALA A 4 -55.47 -74.00 5.32
CA ALA A 4 -54.17 -73.38 5.50
C ALA A 4 -53.09 -74.19 4.76
N SER A 5 -52.03 -73.52 4.28
CA SER A 5 -50.61 -73.95 4.32
C SER A 5 -49.78 -72.91 3.55
N ARG A 6 -49.13 -71.94 4.20
CA ARG A 6 -47.71 -71.95 4.63
C ARG A 6 -46.76 -72.59 3.62
N MET A 7 -45.89 -71.76 3.01
CA MET A 7 -44.44 -72.02 3.04
C MET A 7 -43.64 -70.73 2.79
N THR A 8 -42.88 -70.39 3.81
CA THR A 8 -41.76 -69.45 3.97
C THR A 8 -40.82 -69.32 2.77
N TRP A 9 -40.35 -68.09 2.51
CA TRP A 9 -38.93 -67.76 2.43
C TRP A 9 -38.68 -66.33 2.91
N ALA A 10 -37.61 -66.19 3.68
CA ALA A 10 -37.28 -65.03 4.49
C ALA A 10 -36.17 -64.20 3.84
N LEU A 11 -36.21 -62.90 4.12
CA LEU A 11 -35.06 -62.06 4.49
C LEU A 11 -33.91 -61.89 3.47
N LEU A 12 -33.75 -60.66 2.93
CA LEU A 12 -32.77 -59.66 3.44
C LEU A 12 -32.65 -58.49 2.44
N VAL A 13 -32.88 -57.28 2.96
CA VAL A 13 -32.56 -56.00 2.31
C VAL A 13 -31.10 -55.66 2.61
N PRO A 14 -30.24 -55.37 1.63
CA PRO A 14 -28.98 -54.69 1.88
C PRO A 14 -29.13 -53.17 1.68
N LEU A 15 -28.74 -52.52 2.77
CA LEU A 15 -28.39 -51.12 2.99
C LEU A 15 -27.48 -50.55 1.87
N VAL A 16 -27.82 -49.35 1.40
CA VAL A 16 -26.96 -48.52 0.55
C VAL A 16 -25.82 -47.94 1.40
N LEU A 17 -24.57 -48.10 0.96
CA LEU A 17 -23.40 -47.35 1.44
C LEU A 17 -22.63 -46.83 0.23
N VAL A 18 -22.45 -45.51 0.20
CA VAL A 18 -21.75 -44.73 -0.82
C VAL A 18 -20.24 -44.77 -0.53
N ALA A 19 -19.44 -45.15 -1.52
CA ALA A 19 -18.00 -44.86 -1.57
C ALA A 19 -17.56 -44.76 -3.04
N GLY A 20 -17.53 -43.54 -3.57
CA GLY A 20 -16.93 -43.24 -4.87
C GLY A 20 -15.71 -42.37 -4.64
N CYS A 21 -14.52 -42.97 -4.72
CA CYS A 21 -13.23 -42.26 -4.82
C CYS A 21 -12.29 -43.19 -5.58
N ASP A 22 -12.44 -43.25 -6.90
CA ASP A 22 -11.56 -44.06 -7.74
C ASP A 22 -11.33 -43.36 -9.09
N GLN A 23 -10.60 -42.24 -9.04
CA GLN A 23 -10.00 -41.62 -10.23
C GLN A 23 -8.91 -40.59 -9.84
N MET A 24 -7.88 -41.02 -9.10
CA MET A 24 -6.64 -40.25 -8.96
C MET A 24 -5.41 -41.19 -9.01
N ALA A 25 -5.25 -41.91 -10.13
CA ALA A 25 -4.05 -42.73 -10.37
C ALA A 25 -3.11 -42.14 -11.44
N GLY A 26 -3.46 -41.02 -12.07
CA GLY A 26 -2.74 -40.49 -13.24
C GLY A 26 -1.73 -39.35 -13.02
N LEU A 27 -1.56 -38.85 -11.79
CA LEU A 27 -0.70 -37.68 -11.54
C LEU A 27 0.72 -38.03 -11.04
N SER A 28 1.02 -39.31 -10.80
CA SER A 28 2.32 -39.72 -10.24
C SER A 28 3.45 -39.83 -11.26
N GLU A 29 3.17 -39.91 -12.56
CA GLU A 29 4.21 -40.19 -13.58
C GLU A 29 4.88 -38.93 -14.16
N LEU A 30 4.37 -37.72 -13.90
CA LEU A 30 5.01 -36.47 -14.33
C LEU A 30 6.19 -36.02 -13.44
N ALA A 31 6.50 -36.75 -12.37
CA ALA A 31 7.51 -36.36 -11.38
C ALA A 31 8.91 -36.97 -11.58
N SER A 32 9.17 -37.68 -12.69
CA SER A 32 10.45 -38.38 -12.92
C SER A 32 11.36 -37.76 -14.00
N GLY A 33 11.25 -36.45 -14.23
CA GLY A 33 12.18 -35.69 -15.08
C GLY A 33 13.08 -34.79 -14.24
N GLY A 34 14.31 -35.24 -13.98
CA GLY A 34 15.31 -34.50 -13.21
C GLY A 34 15.74 -33.19 -13.85
N MET A 35 15.46 -32.09 -13.16
CA MET A 35 16.20 -30.83 -13.25
C MET A 35 16.05 -30.15 -11.89
N THR A 36 16.99 -30.37 -10.98
CA THR A 36 16.98 -29.75 -9.64
C THR A 36 17.48 -28.31 -9.72
N THR A 37 16.75 -27.46 -10.43
CA THR A 37 16.72 -26.04 -10.05
C THR A 37 15.65 -25.93 -8.99
N LYS A 38 16.05 -25.77 -7.72
CA LYS A 38 15.15 -25.32 -6.67
C LYS A 38 14.66 -23.94 -7.09
N ALA A 39 13.54 -23.89 -7.81
CA ALA A 39 12.89 -22.65 -8.19
C ALA A 39 12.59 -21.92 -6.89
N ALA A 40 13.28 -20.80 -6.66
CA ALA A 40 12.89 -19.91 -5.57
C ALA A 40 11.48 -19.44 -5.89
N THR A 41 10.49 -19.86 -5.11
CA THR A 41 9.13 -19.36 -5.24
C THR A 41 9.15 -17.89 -4.87
N VAL A 42 9.14 -17.01 -5.88
CA VAL A 42 8.99 -15.57 -5.66
C VAL A 42 7.60 -15.35 -5.07
N PRO A 43 7.47 -14.64 -3.93
CA PRO A 43 6.15 -14.31 -3.40
C PRO A 43 5.30 -13.59 -4.45
N MET A 44 4.02 -13.93 -4.56
CA MET A 44 3.11 -13.36 -5.56
C MET A 44 3.12 -11.82 -5.59
N VAL A 45 3.26 -11.18 -4.42
CA VAL A 45 3.38 -9.72 -4.28
C VAL A 45 4.61 -9.16 -4.98
N ALA A 46 5.75 -9.85 -4.84
CA ALA A 46 7.01 -9.46 -5.46
C ALA A 46 6.97 -9.68 -6.97
N ALA A 47 6.38 -10.78 -7.43
CA ALA A 47 6.19 -11.04 -8.86
C ALA A 47 5.27 -10.00 -9.53
N ASP A 48 4.16 -9.60 -8.89
CA ASP A 48 3.29 -8.53 -9.40
C ASP A 48 4.02 -7.17 -9.41
N PHE A 49 4.82 -6.87 -8.39
CA PHE A 49 5.66 -5.66 -8.39
C PHE A 49 6.63 -5.66 -9.57
N ASP A 50 7.38 -6.75 -9.75
CA ASP A 50 8.37 -6.88 -10.83
C ASP A 50 7.69 -6.71 -12.20
N ALA A 51 6.55 -7.37 -12.43
CA ALA A 51 5.78 -7.26 -13.66
C ALA A 51 5.30 -5.82 -13.94
N ARG A 52 4.94 -5.04 -12.91
CA ARG A 52 4.56 -3.62 -13.08
C ARG A 52 5.74 -2.75 -13.43
N VAL A 53 6.90 -2.98 -12.82
CA VAL A 53 8.14 -2.26 -13.14
C VAL A 53 8.54 -2.52 -14.59
N GLU A 54 8.46 -3.79 -15.03
CA GLU A 54 8.72 -4.19 -16.42
C GLU A 54 7.72 -3.57 -17.41
N ALA A 55 6.45 -3.45 -17.00
CA ALA A 55 5.41 -2.78 -17.79
C ALA A 55 5.52 -1.25 -17.80
N GLY A 56 6.54 -0.67 -17.15
CA GLY A 56 6.77 0.78 -17.15
C GLY A 56 5.90 1.57 -16.18
N ALA A 57 5.43 0.96 -15.08
CA ALA A 57 4.71 1.68 -14.04
C ALA A 57 5.55 2.85 -13.48
N PRO A 58 4.93 4.00 -13.16
CA PRO A 58 5.60 5.09 -12.46
C PRO A 58 6.25 4.60 -11.17
N LEU A 59 7.47 5.06 -10.91
CA LEU A 59 8.25 4.70 -9.73
C LEU A 59 8.53 5.90 -8.84
N MET A 60 8.70 5.62 -7.56
CA MET A 60 9.09 6.58 -6.54
C MET A 60 10.13 5.94 -5.63
N ILE A 61 11.23 6.64 -5.39
CA ILE A 61 12.20 6.26 -4.36
C ILE A 61 11.75 6.90 -3.05
N ALA A 62 11.72 6.10 -1.99
CA ALA A 62 11.35 6.56 -0.65
C ALA A 62 12.41 6.16 0.38
N ASN A 63 12.71 7.08 1.29
CA ASN A 63 13.57 6.86 2.44
C ASN A 63 12.79 7.11 3.73
N LEU A 64 12.59 6.06 4.53
CA LEU A 64 12.08 6.17 5.89
C LEU A 64 13.23 6.56 6.83
N GLN A 65 13.22 7.80 7.30
CA GLN A 65 14.41 8.45 7.86
C GLN A 65 14.85 7.81 9.19
N GLU A 66 13.90 7.47 10.04
CA GLU A 66 14.10 6.95 11.40
C GLU A 66 14.69 5.54 11.38
N ARG A 67 14.46 4.81 10.29
CA ARG A 67 14.97 3.44 10.08
C ARG A 67 16.12 3.40 9.06
N ASN A 68 16.51 4.55 8.48
CA ASN A 68 17.44 4.64 7.34
C ASN A 68 17.14 3.62 6.23
N ALA A 69 15.85 3.41 5.95
CA ALA A 69 15.38 2.38 5.03
C ALA A 69 15.02 2.99 3.68
N LEU A 70 15.83 2.70 2.67
CA LEU A 70 15.62 3.12 1.28
C LEU A 70 14.88 2.02 0.52
N THR A 71 13.80 2.38 -0.16
CA THR A 71 13.01 1.45 -0.98
C THR A 71 12.48 2.11 -2.24
N THR A 72 11.99 1.29 -3.17
CA THR A 72 11.29 1.74 -4.37
C THR A 72 9.83 1.32 -4.28
N PHE A 73 8.96 2.29 -4.53
CA PHE A 73 7.54 2.11 -4.73
C PHE A 73 7.21 2.10 -6.22
N ALA A 74 6.29 1.22 -6.62
CA ALA A 74 5.64 1.26 -7.93
C ALA A 74 4.18 1.67 -7.75
N LEU A 75 3.64 2.40 -8.72
CA LEU A 75 2.22 2.73 -8.71
C LEU A 75 1.39 1.47 -9.02
N VAL A 76 0.48 1.12 -8.12
CA VAL A 76 -0.32 -0.12 -8.24
C VAL A 76 -1.81 0.11 -8.48
N ALA A 77 -2.33 1.26 -8.07
CA ALA A 77 -3.73 1.62 -8.31
C ALA A 77 -3.92 3.14 -8.40
N GLU A 78 -4.96 3.51 -9.14
CA GLU A 78 -5.41 4.88 -9.32
C GLU A 78 -6.93 4.93 -9.11
N ARG A 79 -7.40 5.83 -8.23
CA ARG A 79 -8.84 6.02 -7.98
C ARG A 79 -9.13 7.51 -7.84
N GLY A 80 -9.70 8.12 -8.88
CA GLY A 80 -9.88 9.56 -8.91
C GLY A 80 -8.52 10.26 -8.73
N ALA A 81 -8.40 11.12 -7.73
CA ALA A 81 -7.16 11.82 -7.41
C ALA A 81 -6.17 11.00 -6.55
N ASP A 82 -6.57 9.81 -6.08
CA ASP A 82 -5.74 8.97 -5.24
C ASP A 82 -4.84 8.06 -6.07
N ARG A 83 -3.58 8.01 -5.65
CA ARG A 83 -2.53 7.14 -6.18
C ARG A 83 -2.07 6.22 -5.06
N THR A 84 -2.21 4.91 -5.25
CA THR A 84 -1.70 3.91 -4.29
C THR A 84 -0.41 3.34 -4.83
N TRP A 85 0.64 3.53 -4.06
CA TRP A 85 1.99 3.08 -4.28
C TRP A 85 2.24 1.83 -3.43
N ARG A 86 3.00 0.87 -3.96
CA ARG A 86 3.40 -0.31 -3.19
C ARG A 86 4.85 -0.70 -3.45
N THR A 87 5.54 -1.13 -2.40
CA THR A 87 6.88 -1.71 -2.48
C THR A 87 6.83 -3.19 -2.86
N ARG A 88 8.00 -3.75 -3.20
CA ARG A 88 8.14 -5.17 -3.51
C ARG A 88 7.78 -6.09 -2.33
N ASP A 89 7.92 -5.61 -1.09
CA ASP A 89 7.64 -6.29 0.18
C ASP A 89 6.27 -5.93 0.80
N ASN A 90 5.35 -5.37 0.00
CA ASN A 90 3.94 -5.12 0.34
C ASN A 90 3.63 -3.92 1.26
N VAL A 91 4.59 -3.04 1.53
CA VAL A 91 4.29 -1.74 2.16
C VAL A 91 3.51 -0.89 1.17
N THR A 92 2.42 -0.27 1.62
CA THR A 92 1.62 0.61 0.76
C THR A 92 1.56 2.02 1.29
N MET A 93 1.40 2.96 0.37
CA MET A 93 1.24 4.38 0.66
C MET A 93 0.27 4.98 -0.35
N THR A 94 -0.69 5.74 0.12
CA THR A 94 -1.65 6.44 -0.75
C THR A 94 -1.38 7.94 -0.70
N THR A 95 -1.30 8.55 -1.87
CA THR A 95 -1.10 10.00 -2.01
C THR A 95 -2.21 10.63 -2.84
N ARG A 96 -2.55 11.88 -2.53
CA ARG A 96 -3.45 12.72 -3.33
C ARG A 96 -2.72 14.01 -3.70
N GLY A 97 -2.44 14.21 -4.99
CA GLY A 97 -1.63 15.34 -5.48
C GLY A 97 -0.27 15.46 -4.78
N GLY A 98 0.35 14.32 -4.45
CA GLY A 98 1.64 14.27 -3.74
C GLY A 98 1.57 14.35 -2.21
N LEU A 99 0.42 14.68 -1.61
CA LEU A 99 0.25 14.67 -0.15
C LEU A 99 -0.17 13.28 0.32
N MET A 100 0.45 12.79 1.39
CA MET A 100 0.19 11.48 1.96
C MET A 100 -1.17 11.44 2.66
N THR A 101 -1.98 10.44 2.29
CA THR A 101 -3.32 10.20 2.83
C THR A 101 -3.42 8.90 3.61
N GLY A 102 -2.39 8.04 3.57
CA GLY A 102 -2.30 6.88 4.43
C GLY A 102 -1.19 5.91 4.06
N THR A 103 -0.84 5.01 4.98
CA THR A 103 0.17 3.96 4.83
C THR A 103 -0.36 2.61 5.30
N ARG A 104 0.20 1.49 4.84
CA ARG A 104 -0.04 0.17 5.44
C ARG A 104 1.26 -0.62 5.55
N ALA A 105 1.33 -1.44 6.59
CA ALA A 105 2.43 -2.34 6.92
C ALA A 105 3.71 -1.64 7.41
N LEU A 106 3.59 -0.47 8.05
CA LEU A 106 4.73 0.22 8.68
C LEU A 106 4.82 0.01 10.20
N ALA A 107 3.79 -0.58 10.83
CA ALA A 107 3.58 -0.65 12.28
C ALA A 107 3.55 0.77 12.89
N GLY A 108 2.33 1.31 13.06
CA GLY A 108 2.08 2.73 13.32
C GLY A 108 1.51 3.47 12.11
N ASP A 109 0.67 2.78 11.34
CA ASP A 109 0.19 3.26 10.05
C ASP A 109 -0.73 4.47 10.16
N LEU A 110 -0.52 5.44 9.26
CA LEU A 110 -1.49 6.48 9.00
C LEU A 110 -2.70 5.86 8.29
N MET A 111 -3.79 5.64 9.01
CA MET A 111 -4.96 4.96 8.46
C MET A 111 -5.64 5.80 7.39
N SER A 112 -5.80 7.09 7.67
CA SER A 112 -6.27 8.11 6.73
C SER A 112 -5.76 9.49 7.15
N ALA A 113 -5.63 10.42 6.20
CA ALA A 113 -5.51 11.84 6.49
C ALA A 113 -6.40 12.72 5.60
N ASP A 114 -7.01 13.74 6.21
CA ASP A 114 -7.74 14.79 5.51
C ASP A 114 -6.73 15.90 5.15
N VAL A 115 -6.43 16.03 3.85
CA VAL A 115 -5.32 16.88 3.35
C VAL A 115 -5.77 17.98 2.39
N ALA A 116 -7.08 18.17 2.21
CA ALA A 116 -7.61 19.00 1.12
C ALA A 116 -7.20 20.48 1.22
N GLU A 117 -7.24 21.04 2.44
CA GLU A 117 -6.85 22.45 2.67
C GLU A 117 -5.35 22.64 2.45
N SER A 118 -4.51 21.79 3.05
CA SER A 118 -3.06 21.79 2.83
C SER A 118 -2.71 21.62 1.35
N GLN A 119 -3.35 20.66 0.67
CA GLN A 119 -3.14 20.41 -0.75
C GLN A 119 -3.41 21.66 -1.59
N ALA A 120 -4.52 22.34 -1.35
CA ALA A 120 -4.88 23.53 -2.13
C ALA A 120 -3.83 24.65 -1.98
N LEU A 121 -3.30 24.86 -0.77
CA LEU A 121 -2.26 25.85 -0.51
C LEU A 121 -0.91 25.43 -1.08
N VAL A 122 -0.48 24.18 -0.82
CA VAL A 122 0.79 23.62 -1.29
C VAL A 122 0.88 23.65 -2.82
N LEU A 123 -0.14 23.14 -3.52
CA LEU A 123 -0.10 23.05 -4.98
C LEU A 123 -0.25 24.42 -5.67
N SER A 124 -0.83 25.41 -4.98
CA SER A 124 -0.90 26.78 -5.50
C SER A 124 0.28 27.66 -5.08
N GLY A 125 1.21 27.15 -4.28
CA GLY A 125 2.34 27.91 -3.74
C GLY A 125 1.91 29.07 -2.83
N ARG A 126 0.68 29.05 -2.30
CA ARG A 126 0.12 30.15 -1.51
C ARG A 126 0.34 29.92 -0.02
N PRO A 127 0.96 30.87 0.71
CA PRO A 127 1.01 30.82 2.17
C PRO A 127 -0.39 30.88 2.78
N GLY A 128 -0.57 30.27 3.95
CA GLY A 128 -1.85 30.29 4.66
C GLY A 128 -1.94 29.26 5.77
N LEU A 129 -3.10 29.19 6.42
CA LEU A 129 -3.41 28.18 7.40
C LEU A 129 -4.27 27.08 6.78
N ALA A 130 -4.03 25.84 7.18
CA ALA A 130 -4.81 24.68 6.82
C ALA A 130 -5.06 23.80 8.06
N VAL A 131 -6.19 23.10 8.06
CA VAL A 131 -6.45 22.01 9.01
C VAL A 131 -6.08 20.68 8.37
N ARG A 132 -5.38 19.85 9.13
CA ARG A 132 -5.05 18.47 8.75
C ARG A 132 -5.51 17.52 9.84
N ILE A 133 -6.22 16.45 9.45
CA ILE A 133 -6.75 15.46 10.39
C ILE A 133 -6.09 14.13 10.07
N HIS A 134 -5.34 13.56 11.02
CA HIS A 134 -4.76 12.22 10.92
C HIS A 134 -5.61 11.24 11.72
N ARG A 135 -5.71 10.01 11.22
CA ARG A 135 -6.38 8.91 11.92
C ARG A 135 -5.44 7.73 12.03
N TYR A 136 -5.29 7.19 13.22
CA TYR A 136 -4.44 6.04 13.56
C TYR A 136 -5.28 4.94 14.20
N LEU A 137 -4.68 3.75 14.36
CA LEU A 137 -5.24 2.70 15.21
C LEU A 137 -4.52 2.73 16.57
N ASP A 138 -5.30 2.67 17.65
CA ASP A 138 -4.77 2.40 18.97
C ASP A 138 -4.49 0.90 19.19
N GLY A 139 -3.89 0.55 20.34
CA GLY A 139 -3.57 -0.84 20.68
C GLY A 139 -4.78 -1.78 20.86
N GLN A 140 -6.01 -1.27 20.79
CA GLN A 140 -7.27 -2.00 20.88
C GLN A 140 -8.06 -1.97 19.55
N ASN A 141 -7.44 -1.54 18.44
CA ASN A 141 -8.07 -1.28 17.15
C ASN A 141 -9.16 -0.18 17.17
N GLY A 142 -9.16 0.69 18.17
CA GLY A 142 -9.91 1.94 18.15
C GLY A 142 -9.26 2.96 17.21
N ILE A 143 -10.05 3.90 16.69
CA ILE A 143 -9.53 5.00 15.87
C ILE A 143 -9.15 6.16 16.78
N GLU A 144 -7.87 6.53 16.78
CA GLU A 144 -7.38 7.77 17.35
C GLU A 144 -7.35 8.86 16.27
N ILE A 145 -7.80 10.07 16.61
CA ILE A 145 -7.93 11.19 15.66
C ILE A 145 -7.13 12.38 16.18
N ASP A 146 -6.12 12.77 15.41
CA ASP A 146 -5.32 13.95 15.67
C ASP A 146 -5.67 15.06 14.67
N SER A 147 -6.06 16.22 15.19
CA SER A 147 -6.26 17.43 14.38
C SER A 147 -5.09 18.39 14.60
N TYR A 148 -4.57 18.94 13.50
CA TYR A 148 -3.46 19.88 13.49
C TYR A 148 -3.86 21.18 12.80
N VAL A 149 -3.34 22.29 13.31
CA VAL A 149 -3.30 23.56 12.59
C VAL A 149 -1.94 23.67 11.93
N CYS A 150 -1.94 23.79 10.61
CA CYS A 150 -0.75 23.77 9.78
C CYS A 150 -0.53 25.13 9.12
N GLU A 151 0.65 25.72 9.34
CA GLU A 151 1.10 26.91 8.63
C GLU A 151 1.84 26.51 7.35
N ILE A 152 1.30 26.92 6.20
CA ILE A 152 1.90 26.74 4.89
C ILE A 152 2.71 27.99 4.54
N SER A 153 3.96 27.81 4.14
CA SER A 153 4.86 28.91 3.78
C SER A 153 5.78 28.57 2.61
N LEU A 154 6.05 29.55 1.76
CA LEU A 154 7.06 29.45 0.70
C LEU A 154 8.45 29.68 1.31
N ARG A 155 9.35 28.72 1.14
CA ARG A 155 10.74 28.78 1.62
C ARG A 155 11.74 29.17 0.55
N GLY A 156 11.32 29.21 -0.72
CA GLY A 156 12.14 29.66 -1.84
C GLY A 156 11.98 28.77 -3.06
N THR A 157 13.00 28.76 -3.90
CA THR A 157 13.05 27.94 -5.11
C THR A 157 14.37 27.20 -5.19
N GLU A 158 14.33 25.93 -5.54
CA GLU A 158 15.50 25.08 -5.75
C GLU A 158 15.52 24.49 -7.15
N ASN A 159 16.72 24.28 -7.69
CA ASN A 159 16.92 23.51 -8.92
C ASN A 159 17.29 22.08 -8.55
N LEU A 160 16.33 21.17 -8.72
CA LEU A 160 16.53 19.74 -8.56
C LEU A 160 17.09 19.15 -9.85
N THR A 161 17.82 18.05 -9.75
CA THR A 161 18.26 17.27 -10.92
C THR A 161 17.66 15.88 -10.83
N PHE A 162 16.87 15.50 -11.84
CA PHE A 162 16.28 14.17 -11.99
C PHE A 162 16.87 13.53 -13.23
N GLU A 163 17.73 12.52 -13.04
CA GLU A 163 18.39 11.81 -14.16
C GLU A 163 19.08 12.75 -15.17
N GLY A 164 19.68 13.84 -14.68
CA GLY A 164 20.35 14.85 -15.51
C GLY A 164 19.44 15.96 -16.05
N VAL A 165 18.12 15.86 -15.87
CA VAL A 165 17.16 16.90 -16.23
C VAL A 165 16.98 17.88 -15.08
N PRO A 166 17.27 19.19 -15.28
CA PRO A 166 17.05 20.19 -14.27
C PRO A 166 15.55 20.52 -14.15
N ILE A 167 15.05 20.51 -12.91
CA ILE A 167 13.67 20.89 -12.57
C ILE A 167 13.73 22.01 -11.54
N ARG A 168 13.19 23.17 -11.92
CA ARG A 168 12.97 24.27 -10.98
C ARG A 168 11.71 24.00 -10.16
N ALA A 169 11.82 24.02 -8.84
CA ALA A 169 10.72 23.75 -7.92
C ALA A 169 10.64 24.77 -6.79
N GLU A 170 9.44 25.21 -6.47
CA GLU A 170 9.15 25.98 -5.26
C GLU A 170 9.18 25.07 -4.05
N VAL A 171 9.88 25.48 -2.98
CA VAL A 171 9.95 24.71 -1.73
C VAL A 171 8.88 25.25 -0.79
N ILE A 172 7.87 24.44 -0.52
CA ILE A 172 6.77 24.75 0.39
C ILE A 172 6.97 23.98 1.69
N ALA A 173 6.99 24.69 2.81
CA ALA A 173 6.96 24.09 4.14
C ALA A 173 5.53 24.10 4.69
N GLU A 174 5.14 23.01 5.33
CA GLU A 174 3.91 22.86 6.11
C GLU A 174 4.32 22.50 7.54
N THR A 175 4.18 23.45 8.46
CA THR A 175 4.49 23.26 9.88
C THR A 175 3.18 23.03 10.63
N CYS A 176 2.93 21.80 11.07
CA CYS A 176 1.69 21.38 11.72
C CYS A 176 1.89 21.25 13.22
N THR A 177 0.95 21.79 14.00
CA THR A 177 0.98 21.76 15.45
C THR A 177 -0.35 21.34 16.04
N ASN A 178 -0.28 20.55 17.10
CA ASN A 178 -1.37 20.34 18.05
C ASN A 178 -0.79 20.33 19.48
N PRO A 179 -1.61 20.19 20.53
CA PRO A 179 -1.10 20.18 21.90
C PRO A 179 -0.17 19.03 22.26
N GLY A 180 -0.17 17.93 21.50
CA GLY A 180 0.60 16.72 21.79
C GLY A 180 1.89 16.59 20.97
N ASN A 181 1.89 17.03 19.70
CA ASN A 181 2.95 16.83 18.74
C ASN A 181 3.02 17.99 17.73
N ASP A 182 4.23 18.27 17.26
CA ASP A 182 4.50 19.12 16.10
C ASP A 182 5.32 18.36 15.05
N PHE A 183 5.12 18.69 13.78
CA PHE A 183 5.90 18.15 12.68
C PHE A 183 5.97 19.10 11.51
N GLU A 184 6.96 18.90 10.65
CA GLU A 184 7.10 19.63 9.39
C GLU A 184 7.06 18.69 8.20
N ASN A 185 6.32 19.09 7.17
CA ASN A 185 6.40 18.52 5.83
C ASN A 185 7.04 19.53 4.88
N PHE A 186 7.79 19.02 3.90
CA PHE A 186 8.38 19.81 2.83
C PHE A 186 7.94 19.28 1.48
N TYR A 187 7.58 20.18 0.57
CA TYR A 187 7.11 19.86 -0.77
C TYR A 187 7.88 20.68 -1.79
N TRP A 188 8.46 20.01 -2.79
CA TRP A 188 9.05 20.65 -3.95
C TRP A 188 8.02 20.62 -5.07
N VAL A 189 7.46 21.77 -5.40
CA VAL A 189 6.35 21.93 -6.34
C VAL A 189 6.87 22.53 -7.64
N SER A 190 6.63 21.85 -8.76
CA SER A 190 6.94 22.34 -10.10
C SER A 190 5.68 22.26 -10.96
N GLY A 191 5.26 23.41 -11.54
CA GLY A 191 4.04 23.48 -12.37
C GLY A 191 2.77 22.99 -11.65
N GLY A 192 2.66 23.24 -10.34
CA GLY A 192 1.53 22.77 -9.52
C GLY A 192 1.55 21.27 -9.19
N THR A 193 2.67 20.57 -9.44
CA THR A 193 2.86 19.14 -9.12
C THR A 193 3.99 18.96 -8.11
N VAL A 194 3.77 18.15 -7.08
CA VAL A 194 4.83 17.76 -6.13
C VAL A 194 5.77 16.75 -6.81
N VAL A 195 7.03 17.15 -7.04
CA VAL A 195 8.06 16.30 -7.66
C VAL A 195 8.94 15.58 -6.63
N GLN A 196 9.02 16.14 -5.42
CA GLN A 196 9.68 15.57 -4.25
C GLN A 196 8.94 16.05 -3.01
N SER A 197 8.92 15.23 -1.96
CA SER A 197 8.45 15.68 -0.65
C SER A 197 9.17 14.96 0.49
N ARG A 198 9.08 15.52 1.68
CA ARG A 198 9.37 14.84 2.95
C ARG A 198 8.13 15.01 3.82
N GLN A 199 7.53 13.91 4.23
CA GLN A 199 6.25 13.93 4.94
C GLN A 199 6.27 13.04 6.18
N TRP A 200 5.67 13.53 7.26
CA TRP A 200 5.52 12.81 8.51
C TRP A 200 4.33 11.86 8.45
N VAL A 201 4.57 10.60 8.80
CA VAL A 201 3.54 9.54 8.84
C VAL A 201 2.81 9.55 10.17
N GLY A 202 3.56 9.63 11.27
CA GLY A 202 3.05 9.44 12.62
C GLY A 202 4.19 9.25 13.63
N PRO A 203 3.90 9.24 14.94
CA PRO A 203 4.92 9.21 15.98
C PRO A 203 5.73 7.90 16.00
N GLU A 204 5.12 6.77 15.64
CA GLU A 204 5.78 5.45 15.63
C GLU A 204 6.65 5.21 14.39
N VAL A 205 6.34 5.89 13.29
CA VAL A 205 6.99 5.69 11.98
C VAL A 205 7.99 6.80 11.69
N GLY A 206 7.61 8.06 11.95
CA GLY A 206 8.39 9.24 11.63
C GLY A 206 8.20 9.72 10.19
N ALA A 207 9.24 10.29 9.59
CA ALA A 207 9.17 10.96 8.29
C ALA A 207 9.67 10.10 7.13
N ILE A 208 8.97 10.20 6.00
CA ILE A 208 9.35 9.57 4.73
C ILE A 208 9.72 10.67 3.72
N ALA A 209 10.95 10.64 3.24
CA ALA A 209 11.38 11.42 2.08
C ALA A 209 11.08 10.64 0.80
N MET A 210 10.47 11.30 -0.19
CA MET A 210 9.93 10.70 -1.41
C MET A 210 10.36 11.52 -2.62
N ARG A 211 10.82 10.84 -3.66
CA ARG A 211 11.20 11.45 -4.94
C ARG A 211 10.72 10.58 -6.10
N GLY A 212 10.03 11.19 -7.05
CA GLY A 212 9.64 10.50 -8.29
C GLY A 212 10.85 10.11 -9.14
N VAL A 213 10.71 9.04 -9.92
CA VAL A 213 11.68 8.65 -10.94
C VAL A 213 11.12 9.09 -12.30
N ILE A 214 11.89 9.87 -13.05
CA ILE A 214 11.54 10.30 -14.40
C ILE A 214 12.33 9.40 -15.34
N ARG A 215 11.65 8.56 -16.11
CA ARG A 215 12.24 7.68 -17.14
C ARG A 215 11.87 8.18 -18.53
#